data_AF-A0A6M1ZVN8-F1
#
_entry.id   AF-A0A6M1ZVN8-F1
#
_cell.length_a   1.000
_cell.length_b   1.000
_cell.length_c   1.000
_cell.angle_alpha   90.00
_cell.angle_beta   90.00
_cell.angle_gamma   90.00
#
_symmetry.space_group_name_H-M   'P 1'
#
loop_
_entity.id
_entity.type
_entity.pdbx_description
1 polymer ?
#
loop_
_entity_poly.entity_id
_entity_poly.type
_entity_poly.pdbx_seq_one_letter_code
_entity_poly.pdbx_strand_id
1 'polypeptide(L)'
;MLKKRIFAIILVILGVASLVVSFYIKGEVRKGRGEIKSAQEKVDMGKKLFSINPYTKEVGKGLTSGIERKIKEGKVKADTYEAISNWLLAGGIIFIFIGGALIIIRKKSK
;
A
#
# COMPACT_ATOMS: atom_id res chain seq x y z
N MET A 1 -16.57 30.68 19.67
CA MET A 1 -15.27 30.70 18.94
C MET A 1 -14.40 29.46 19.17
N LEU A 2 -14.38 28.86 20.37
CA LEU A 2 -13.57 27.66 20.68
C LEU A 2 -13.89 26.42 19.83
N LYS A 3 -15.18 26.11 19.58
CA LYS A 3 -15.60 24.92 18.81
C LYS A 3 -14.92 24.82 17.43
N LYS A 4 -14.81 25.94 16.70
CA LYS A 4 -14.14 26.00 15.39
C LYS A 4 -12.61 25.80 15.48
N ARG A 5 -12.00 26.15 16.62
CA ARG A 5 -10.55 26.03 16.87
C ARG A 5 -10.19 24.58 17.18
N ILE A 6 -10.98 23.94 18.03
CA ILE A 6 -10.89 22.51 18.34
C ILE A 6 -11.08 21.69 17.06
N PHE A 7 -12.07 22.04 16.23
CA PHE A 7 -12.31 21.38 14.94
C PHE A 7 -11.09 21.47 13.99
N ALA A 8 -10.48 22.65 13.86
CA ALA A 8 -9.30 22.82 13.01
C ALA A 8 -8.08 22.02 13.52
N ILE A 9 -7.87 21.96 14.83
CA ILE A 9 -6.80 21.16 15.45
C ILE A 9 -7.03 19.66 15.20
N ILE A 10 -8.27 19.18 15.40
CA ILE A 10 -8.64 17.78 15.14
C ILE A 10 -8.37 17.41 13.68
N LEU A 11 -8.72 18.30 12.74
CA LEU A 11 -8.46 18.12 11.31
C LEU A 11 -6.97 17.94 10.99
N VAL A 12 -6.11 18.77 11.59
CA VAL A 12 -4.65 18.64 11.41
C VAL A 12 -4.14 17.34 12.02
N ILE A 13 -4.61 16.96 13.22
CA ILE A 13 -4.22 15.71 13.87
C ILE A 13 -4.62 14.49 13.02
N LEU A 14 -5.85 14.48 12.49
CA LEU A 14 -6.31 13.42 11.59
C LEU A 14 -5.50 13.35 10.30
N GLY A 15 -5.13 14.50 9.76
CA GLY A 15 -4.26 14.58 8.58
C GLY A 15 -2.88 13.98 8.85
N VAL A 16 -2.24 14.33 9.97
CA VAL A 16 -0.95 13.77 10.39
C VAL A 16 -1.05 12.27 10.64
N ALA A 17 -2.08 11.80 11.35
CA ALA A 17 -2.30 10.38 11.60
C ALA A 17 -2.47 9.59 10.28
N SER A 18 -3.21 10.14 9.32
CA SER A 18 -3.39 9.54 7.99
C SER A 18 -2.07 9.42 7.21
N LEU A 19 -1.19 10.41 7.33
CA LEU A 19 0.15 10.35 6.73
C LEU A 19 0.98 9.22 7.33
N VAL A 20 1.02 9.11 8.67
CA VAL A 20 1.79 8.06 9.35
C VAL A 20 1.30 6.67 8.94
N VAL A 21 -0.02 6.46 8.93
CA VAL A 21 -0.63 5.20 8.50
C VAL A 21 -0.33 4.91 7.03
N SER A 22 -0.37 5.92 6.15
CA SER A 22 0.00 5.78 4.74
C SER A 22 1.44 5.29 4.56
N PHE A 23 2.40 5.88 5.27
CA PHE A 23 3.79 5.45 5.21
C PHE A 23 3.98 4.02 5.74
N TYR A 24 3.28 3.65 6.81
CA TYR A 24 3.30 2.29 7.33
C TYR A 24 2.79 1.28 6.29
N ILE A 25 1.63 1.54 5.68
CA ILE A 25 1.05 0.67 4.64
C ILE A 25 2.00 0.57 3.43
N LYS A 26 2.58 1.69 2.97
CA LYS A 26 3.56 1.67 1.87
C LYS A 26 4.78 0.81 2.19
N GLY A 27 5.26 0.87 3.43
CA GLY A 27 6.37 0.04 3.91
C GLY A 27 6.03 -1.46 3.81
N GLU A 28 4.87 -1.85 4.32
CA GLU A 28 4.41 -3.25 4.28
C GLU A 28 4.11 -3.73 2.85
N VAL A 29 3.50 -2.90 2.01
CA VAL A 29 3.30 -3.20 0.58
C VAL A 29 4.64 -3.43 -0.12
N ARG A 30 5.66 -2.61 0.17
CA ARG A 30 6.99 -2.77 -0.42
C ARG A 30 7.65 -4.07 0.02
N LYS A 31 7.55 -4.45 1.30
CA LYS A 31 8.05 -5.74 1.81
C LYS A 31 7.32 -6.90 1.13
N GLY A 32 5.99 -6.87 1.10
CA GLY A 32 5.17 -7.90 0.46
C GLY A 32 5.45 -8.05 -1.04
N ARG A 33 5.66 -6.95 -1.77
CA ARG A 33 6.11 -6.98 -3.18
C ARG A 33 7.48 -7.65 -3.32
N GLY A 34 8.39 -7.44 -2.37
CA GLY A 34 9.69 -8.11 -2.32
C GLY A 34 9.57 -9.63 -2.16
N GLU A 35 8.74 -10.08 -1.22
CA GLU A 35 8.45 -11.51 -1.01
C GLU A 35 7.79 -12.15 -2.23
N ILE A 36 6.82 -11.45 -2.83
CA ILE A 36 6.16 -11.88 -4.07
C ILE A 36 7.18 -12.04 -5.20
N LYS A 37 8.12 -11.11 -5.34
CA LYS A 37 9.17 -11.19 -6.37
C LYS A 37 10.07 -12.40 -6.14
N SER A 38 10.51 -12.62 -4.90
CA SER A 38 11.30 -13.80 -4.54
C SER A 38 10.55 -15.11 -4.80
N ALA A 39 9.26 -15.16 -4.46
CA ALA A 39 8.41 -16.33 -4.75
C ALA A 39 8.25 -16.57 -6.25
N GLN A 40 8.08 -15.51 -7.05
CA GLN A 40 8.02 -15.60 -8.50
C GLN A 40 9.32 -16.14 -9.08
N GLU A 41 10.47 -15.66 -8.62
CA GLU A 41 11.78 -16.16 -9.07
C GLU A 41 11.96 -17.67 -8.77
N LYS A 42 11.50 -18.14 -7.61
CA LYS A 42 11.50 -19.57 -7.26
C LYS A 42 10.58 -20.39 -8.17
N VAL A 43 9.40 -19.87 -8.49
CA VAL A 43 8.47 -20.52 -9.42
C VAL A 43 9.07 -20.60 -10.83
N ASP A 44 9.65 -19.51 -11.32
CA ASP A 44 10.27 -19.44 -12.65
C ASP A 44 11.47 -20.38 -12.75
N MET A 45 12.28 -20.49 -11.70
CA MET A 45 13.37 -21.46 -11.60
C MET A 45 12.85 -22.90 -11.60
N GLY A 46 11.80 -23.19 -10.81
CA GLY A 46 11.15 -24.50 -10.81
C GLY A 46 10.61 -24.87 -12.20
N LYS A 47 9.93 -23.93 -12.87
CA LYS A 47 9.46 -24.13 -14.25
C LYS A 47 10.60 -24.45 -15.19
N LYS A 48 11.72 -23.72 -15.14
CA LYS A 48 12.91 -24.00 -15.95
C LYS A 48 13.42 -25.41 -15.72
N LEU A 49 13.59 -25.83 -14.47
CA LEU A 49 14.08 -27.18 -14.13
C LEU A 49 13.13 -28.29 -14.62
N PHE A 50 11.83 -28.15 -14.39
CA PHE A 50 10.84 -29.15 -14.82
C PHE A 50 10.52 -29.12 -16.32
N SER A 51 10.90 -28.05 -17.03
CA SER A 51 10.72 -27.93 -18.48
C SER A 51 11.80 -28.63 -19.30
N ILE A 52 12.91 -29.05 -18.68
CA ILE A 52 14.00 -29.78 -19.35
C ILE A 52 13.59 -31.22 -19.70
N ASN A 53 12.71 -31.84 -18.90
CA ASN A 53 12.22 -33.20 -19.16
C ASN A 53 10.71 -33.18 -19.49
N PRO A 54 10.28 -33.64 -20.69
CA PRO A 54 8.88 -33.62 -21.12
C PRO A 54 7.93 -34.38 -20.19
N TYR A 55 8.40 -35.44 -19.50
CA TYR A 55 7.58 -36.21 -18.55
C TYR A 55 7.29 -35.45 -17.24
N THR A 56 8.17 -34.54 -16.81
CA THR A 56 7.99 -33.77 -15.57
C THR A 56 7.31 -32.42 -15.81
N LYS A 57 7.11 -32.04 -17.08
CA LYS A 57 6.59 -30.73 -17.49
C LYS A 57 5.13 -30.52 -17.07
N GLU A 58 4.31 -31.56 -17.15
CA GLU A 58 2.90 -31.51 -16.70
C GLU A 58 2.80 -31.46 -15.17
N VAL A 59 3.61 -32.26 -14.47
CA VAL A 59 3.67 -32.27 -13.00
C VAL A 59 4.16 -30.92 -12.47
N GLY A 60 5.21 -30.35 -13.08
CA GLY A 60 5.73 -29.02 -12.74
C GLY A 60 4.72 -27.90 -13.02
N LYS A 61 3.93 -27.97 -14.10
CA LYS A 61 2.83 -27.02 -14.36
C LYS A 61 1.73 -27.09 -13.31
N GLY A 62 1.30 -28.30 -12.92
CA GLY A 62 0.28 -28.49 -11.89
C GLY A 62 0.70 -27.86 -10.56
N LEU A 63 1.90 -28.18 -10.09
CA LEU A 63 2.43 -27.66 -8.81
C LEU A 63 2.66 -26.15 -8.83
N THR A 64 3.17 -25.60 -9.93
CA THR A 64 3.46 -24.16 -10.01
C THR A 64 2.22 -23.30 -10.20
N SER A 65 1.17 -23.83 -10.84
CA SER A 65 -0.08 -23.08 -11.11
C SER A 65 -0.79 -22.57 -9.84
N GLY A 66 -0.82 -23.37 -8.77
CA GLY A 66 -1.40 -22.98 -7.48
C GLY A 66 -0.60 -21.87 -6.80
N ILE A 67 0.73 -21.89 -6.94
CA ILE A 67 1.62 -20.87 -6.39
C ILE A 67 1.51 -19.57 -7.19
N GLU A 68 1.43 -19.64 -8.53
CA GLU A 68 1.21 -18.48 -9.39
C GLU A 68 -0.10 -17.77 -9.10
N ARG A 69 -1.17 -18.54 -8.82
CA ARG A 69 -2.45 -17.97 -8.42
C ARG A 69 -2.32 -17.18 -7.11
N LYS A 70 -1.67 -17.75 -6.09
CA LYS A 70 -1.42 -17.06 -4.81
C LYS A 70 -0.55 -15.82 -4.99
N ILE A 71 0.47 -15.88 -5.84
CA ILE A 71 1.30 -14.72 -6.18
C ILE A 71 0.46 -13.63 -6.85
N LYS A 72 -0.41 -13.98 -7.80
CA LYS A 72 -1.29 -13.03 -8.48
C LYS A 72 -2.27 -12.37 -7.50
N GLU A 73 -2.90 -13.15 -6.63
CA GLU A 73 -3.77 -12.63 -5.57
C GLU A 73 -3.01 -11.71 -4.60
N GLY A 74 -1.77 -12.06 -4.25
CA GLY A 74 -0.88 -11.22 -3.45
C GLY A 74 -0.56 -9.89 -4.11
N LYS A 75 -0.29 -9.88 -5.44
CA LYS A 75 -0.06 -8.64 -6.21
C LYS A 75 -1.30 -7.74 -6.20
N VAL A 76 -2.48 -8.29 -6.45
CA VAL A 76 -3.75 -7.53 -6.45
C VAL A 76 -4.01 -6.90 -5.07
N LYS A 77 -3.75 -7.63 -3.98
CA LYS A 77 -3.85 -7.08 -2.62
C LYS A 77 -2.85 -5.96 -2.40
N ALA A 78 -1.58 -6.17 -2.77
CA ALA A 78 -0.54 -5.15 -2.66
C ALA A 78 -0.91 -3.87 -3.42
N ASP A 79 -1.43 -3.98 -4.64
CA ASP A 79 -1.88 -2.85 -5.46
C ASP A 79 -3.05 -2.10 -4.81
N THR A 80 -4.02 -2.84 -4.26
CA THR A 80 -5.15 -2.25 -3.52
C THR A 80 -4.68 -1.46 -2.31
N TYR A 81 -3.79 -2.03 -1.48
CA TYR A 81 -3.24 -1.34 -0.31
C TYR A 81 -2.38 -0.14 -0.70
N GLU A 82 -1.65 -0.22 -1.82
CA GLU A 82 -0.90 0.91 -2.35
C GLU A 82 -1.82 2.06 -2.76
N ALA A 83 -2.91 1.76 -3.47
CA ALA A 83 -3.91 2.75 -3.85
C ALA A 83 -4.54 3.42 -2.62
N ILE A 84 -4.95 2.64 -1.62
CA ILE A 84 -5.48 3.14 -0.35
C ILE A 84 -4.44 4.04 0.35
N SER A 85 -3.17 3.60 0.39
CA SER A 85 -2.11 4.39 1.02
C SER A 85 -1.91 5.73 0.31
N ASN A 86 -1.89 5.75 -1.03
CA ASN A 86 -1.75 6.98 -1.81
C ASN A 86 -2.93 7.92 -1.58
N TRP A 87 -4.15 7.36 -1.50
CA TRP A 87 -5.35 8.15 -1.23
C TRP A 87 -5.35 8.73 0.19
N LEU A 88 -4.93 7.96 1.20
CA LEU A 88 -4.71 8.45 2.56
C LEU A 88 -3.64 9.55 2.62
N LEU A 89 -2.58 9.43 1.81
CA LEU A 89 -1.51 10.41 1.75
C LEU A 89 -2.03 11.74 1.19
N ALA A 90 -2.72 11.69 0.05
CA ALA A 90 -3.33 12.86 -0.57
C ALA A 90 -4.39 13.50 0.34
N GLY A 91 -5.29 12.69 0.90
CA GLY A 91 -6.31 13.17 1.85
C GLY A 91 -5.71 13.78 3.11
N GLY A 92 -4.67 13.15 3.67
CA GLY A 92 -3.94 13.66 4.83
C GLY A 92 -3.31 15.02 4.58
N ILE A 93 -2.67 15.22 3.42
CA ILE A 93 -2.10 16.52 3.02
C ILE A 93 -3.21 17.59 2.91
N ILE A 94 -4.33 17.26 2.27
CA ILE A 94 -5.46 18.19 2.12
C ILE A 94 -6.01 18.59 3.49
N PHE A 95 -6.19 17.64 4.41
CA PHE A 95 -6.68 17.93 5.76
C PHE A 95 -5.72 18.83 6.56
N ILE A 96 -4.40 18.62 6.42
CA ILE A 96 -3.40 19.49 7.05
C ILE A 96 -3.46 20.90 6.46
N PHE A 97 -3.56 21.05 5.15
CA PHE A 97 -3.64 22.36 4.49
C PHE A 97 -4.90 23.12 4.87
N ILE A 98 -6.07 22.49 4.83
CA ILE A 98 -7.35 23.12 5.21
C ILE A 98 -7.34 23.49 6.70
N GLY A 99 -6.92 22.57 7.56
CA GLY A 99 -6.83 22.80 9.01
C GLY A 99 -5.84 23.93 9.35
N GLY A 100 -4.66 23.92 8.73
CA GLY A 100 -3.63 24.94 8.89
C GLY A 100 -4.08 26.32 8.39
N ALA A 101 -4.69 26.40 7.20
CA ALA A 101 -5.22 27.65 6.64
C ALA A 101 -6.29 28.27 7.54
N LEU A 102 -7.20 27.46 8.09
CA LEU A 102 -8.22 27.91 9.04
C LEU A 102 -7.62 28.46 10.35
N ILE A 103 -6.48 27.94 10.79
CA ILE A 103 -5.76 28.44 11.97
C ILE A 103 -5.07 29.77 11.65
N ILE A 104 -4.41 29.89 10.49
CA ILE A 104 -3.62 31.07 10.08
C ILE A 104 -4.51 32.26 9.72
N ILE A 105 -5.52 32.09 8.87
CA ILE A 105 -6.43 33.18 8.44
C ILE A 105 -7.08 33.84 9.64
N ARG A 106 -7.43 33.04 10.65
CA ARG A 106 -8.04 33.54 11.88
C ARG A 106 -7.07 34.25 12.82
N LYS A 107 -5.78 33.87 12.81
CA LYS A 107 -4.73 34.60 13.57
C LYS A 107 -4.50 35.99 12.98
N LYS A 108 -4.71 36.18 11.67
CA LYS A 108 -4.56 37.46 10.97
C LYS A 108 -5.76 38.41 11.12
N SER A 109 -6.91 37.88 11.54
CA SER A 109 -8.17 38.62 11.74
C SER A 109 -8.38 39.10 13.18
N LYS A 110 -7.40 38.88 14.06
CA LYS A 110 -7.37 39.34 15.45
C LYS A 110 -6.22 40.33 15.59
#